data_AF-A0A817N8K8-F1
#
_entry.id   AF-A0A817N8K8-F1
#
_cell.length_a   1.000
_cell.length_b   1.000
_cell.length_c   1.000
_cell.angle_alpha   90.00
_cell.angle_beta   90.00
_cell.angle_gamma   90.00
#
_symmetry.space_group_name_H-M   'P 1'
#
loop_
_entity.id
_entity.type
_entity.pdbx_description
1 polymer ?
#
loop_
_entity_poly.entity_id
_entity_poly.type
_entity_poly.pdbx_seq_one_letter_code
_entity_poly.pdbx_strand_id
1 'polypeptide(L)'
;MNNEQEIDTLLDSFRSQFWLEKHQWFVRCHRKLMIDYSDVLLYTFPQTFAELNMDIMNISYKSTCPYDQNFGSCQQVRSLIYKSFLTMDLTLPHIYFSNIRHLSVHLPVDNQFWTVVKNLDQLTSLSVSSIDDNADHHLQILLDKAHYLYSLEITSWPSSLIPLVSNTSRSVRRLDLRQLTICYQQHSNSSSRTQIYRKFGCSRLGTQCEVLRIATESEKDILTLVNKMINIRILYTTCTSDKWKYADNVSSSRTSEIIERLKSSLPSTTTIKRVSGLYGFLQLWFR
;
A
#
# COMPACT_ATOMS: atom_id res chain seq x y z
N MET A 1 -16.39 -15.06 32.71
CA MET A 1 -17.71 -14.92 32.05
C MET A 1 -17.60 -15.51 30.65
N ASN A 2 -18.67 -16.02 30.06
CA ASN A 2 -18.63 -16.49 28.67
C ASN A 2 -18.53 -15.25 27.77
N ASN A 3 -17.55 -15.22 26.87
CA ASN A 3 -17.26 -14.08 26.01
C ASN A 3 -18.47 -13.61 25.17
N GLU A 4 -19.42 -14.50 24.87
CA GLU A 4 -20.66 -14.11 24.16
C GLU A 4 -21.56 -13.22 25.01
N GLN A 5 -21.61 -13.47 26.33
CA GLN A 5 -22.42 -12.68 27.27
C GLN A 5 -21.90 -11.26 27.41
N GLU A 6 -20.58 -11.08 27.33
CA GLU A 6 -19.95 -9.75 27.36
C GLU A 6 -20.32 -8.93 26.12
N ILE A 7 -20.35 -9.57 24.94
CA ILE A 7 -20.79 -8.93 23.69
C ILE A 7 -22.28 -8.58 23.74
N ASP A 8 -23.11 -9.49 24.25
CA ASP A 8 -24.55 -9.22 24.40
C ASP A 8 -24.80 -8.07 25.38
N THR A 9 -24.13 -8.08 26.54
CA THR A 9 -24.21 -7.00 27.53
C THR A 9 -23.79 -5.66 26.92
N LEU A 10 -22.70 -5.66 26.15
CA LEU A 10 -22.21 -4.48 25.46
C LEU A 10 -23.21 -3.96 24.43
N LEU A 11 -23.78 -4.83 23.60
CA LEU A 11 -24.79 -4.43 22.61
C LEU A 11 -26.11 -3.99 23.24
N ASP A 12 -26.53 -4.64 24.33
CA ASP A 12 -27.73 -4.27 25.08
C ASP A 12 -27.61 -2.86 25.66
N SER A 13 -26.41 -2.39 26.02
CA SER A 13 -26.19 -1.00 26.43
C SER A 13 -26.52 0.03 25.33
N PHE A 14 -26.52 -0.39 24.06
CA PHE A 14 -26.90 0.43 22.90
C PHE A 14 -28.35 0.18 22.44
N ARG A 15 -29.11 -0.71 23.10
CA ARG A 15 -30.53 -0.96 22.80
C ARG A 15 -31.46 -0.04 23.60
N SER A 16 -31.18 1.26 23.61
CA SER A 16 -32.03 2.25 24.26
C SER A 16 -32.84 3.06 23.23
N GLN A 17 -33.91 3.70 23.69
CA GLN A 17 -34.72 4.60 22.87
C GLN A 17 -33.90 5.73 22.25
N PHE A 18 -32.87 6.20 22.96
CA PHE A 18 -31.94 7.21 22.45
C PHE A 18 -31.28 6.72 21.16
N TRP A 19 -30.66 5.53 21.17
CA TRP A 19 -29.92 5.02 20.01
C TRP A 19 -30.87 4.57 18.88
N LEU A 20 -31.87 3.75 19.21
CA LEU A 20 -32.66 3.04 18.20
C LEU A 20 -33.82 3.87 17.65
N GLU A 21 -34.56 4.57 18.51
CA GLU A 21 -35.78 5.28 18.10
C GLU A 21 -35.48 6.73 17.70
N LYS A 22 -34.77 7.47 18.56
CA LYS A 22 -34.51 8.90 18.35
C LYS A 22 -33.48 9.16 17.27
N HIS A 23 -32.39 8.39 17.27
CA HIS A 23 -31.25 8.63 16.38
C HIS A 23 -31.11 7.62 15.24
N GLN A 24 -31.78 6.46 15.33
CA GLN A 24 -31.65 5.35 14.37
C GLN A 24 -30.18 4.96 14.14
N TRP A 25 -29.38 5.05 15.18
CA TRP A 25 -27.98 4.65 15.19
C TRP A 25 -27.87 3.21 15.66
N PHE A 26 -27.80 2.30 14.69
CA PHE A 26 -27.59 0.89 14.99
C PHE A 26 -26.11 0.63 15.25
N VAL A 27 -25.81 -0.10 16.30
CA VAL A 27 -24.44 -0.46 16.66
C VAL A 27 -24.17 -1.89 16.21
N ARG A 28 -23.08 -2.06 15.47
CA ARG A 28 -22.58 -3.38 15.09
C ARG A 28 -21.27 -3.64 15.83
N CYS A 29 -21.15 -4.87 16.30
CA CYS A 29 -20.01 -5.41 16.99
C CYS A 29 -19.40 -6.49 16.12
N HIS A 30 -18.12 -6.33 15.78
CA HIS A 30 -17.31 -7.37 15.16
C HIS A 30 -16.28 -7.82 16.17
N ARG A 31 -16.30 -9.11 16.49
CA ARG A 31 -15.29 -9.70 17.35
C ARG A 31 -14.21 -10.33 16.50
N LYS A 32 -12.98 -9.93 16.69
CA LYS A 32 -11.81 -10.57 16.09
C LYS A 32 -11.21 -11.54 17.10
N LEU A 33 -11.13 -12.82 16.74
CA LEU A 33 -10.46 -13.84 17.55
C LEU A 33 -9.00 -13.95 17.13
N MET A 34 -8.08 -13.68 18.06
CA MET A 34 -6.65 -13.92 17.91
C MET A 34 -6.25 -15.10 18.81
N ILE A 35 -5.04 -15.65 18.62
CA ILE A 35 -4.56 -16.82 19.37
C ILE A 35 -4.56 -16.55 20.89
N ASP A 36 -4.15 -15.34 21.30
CA ASP A 36 -3.94 -15.00 22.71
C ASP A 36 -4.91 -13.95 23.27
N TYR A 37 -5.77 -13.35 22.43
CA TYR A 37 -6.72 -12.32 22.84
C TYR A 37 -7.89 -12.20 21.87
N SER A 38 -8.90 -11.40 22.23
CA SER A 38 -9.96 -11.02 21.29
C SER A 38 -10.15 -9.51 21.28
N ASP A 39 -10.15 -8.93 20.08
CA ASP A 39 -10.49 -7.53 19.88
C ASP A 39 -11.97 -7.39 19.53
N VAL A 40 -12.58 -6.31 19.99
CA VAL A 40 -13.95 -5.95 19.64
C VAL A 40 -13.93 -4.63 18.90
N LEU A 41 -14.42 -4.64 17.66
CA LEU A 41 -14.66 -3.45 16.86
C LEU A 41 -16.16 -3.09 16.95
N LEU A 42 -16.45 -1.96 17.58
CA LEU A 42 -17.79 -1.38 17.65
C LEU A 42 -17.90 -0.16 16.74
N TYR A 43 -19.00 -0.07 15.99
CA TYR A 43 -19.29 1.12 15.20
C TYR A 43 -20.79 1.28 14.93
N THR A 44 -21.20 2.49 14.58
CA THR A 44 -22.59 2.84 14.26
C THR A 44 -22.90 2.77 12.76
N PHE A 45 -24.17 2.54 12.42
CA PHE A 45 -24.74 2.68 11.09
C PHE A 45 -25.64 3.93 10.97
N PRO A 46 -25.61 4.63 9.82
CA PRO A 46 -24.65 4.46 8.73
C PRO A 46 -23.23 4.81 9.18
N GLN A 47 -22.25 4.07 8.65
CA GLN A 47 -20.84 4.26 9.03
C GLN A 47 -20.39 5.67 8.66
N THR A 48 -19.71 6.34 9.58
CA THR A 48 -19.21 7.72 9.43
C THR A 48 -17.72 7.81 9.11
N PHE A 49 -17.01 6.68 9.11
CA PHE A 49 -15.56 6.65 8.91
C PHE A 49 -15.19 6.49 7.43
N ALA A 50 -14.16 7.24 7.01
CA ALA A 50 -13.62 7.17 5.65
C ALA A 50 -12.56 6.06 5.48
N GLU A 51 -12.02 5.54 6.58
CA GLU A 51 -10.95 4.56 6.60
C GLU A 51 -11.35 3.34 7.41
N LEU A 52 -11.07 2.15 6.88
CA LEU A 52 -11.35 0.89 7.58
C LEU A 52 -10.17 -0.06 7.45
N ASN A 53 -9.75 -0.62 8.58
CA ASN A 53 -8.81 -1.73 8.61
C ASN A 53 -9.59 -3.03 8.83
N MET A 54 -9.69 -3.82 7.78
CA MET A 54 -10.38 -5.11 7.78
C MET A 54 -9.34 -6.22 7.85
N ASP A 55 -9.20 -6.76 9.05
CA ASP A 55 -8.39 -7.92 9.34
C ASP A 55 -9.34 -9.11 9.52
N ILE A 56 -9.50 -9.93 8.47
CA ILE A 56 -10.45 -11.03 8.44
C ILE A 56 -9.84 -12.21 9.19
N MET A 57 -10.12 -12.27 10.49
CA MET A 57 -9.86 -13.44 11.33
C MET A 57 -11.13 -13.78 12.12
N ASN A 58 -11.64 -15.02 11.94
CA ASN A 58 -12.70 -15.66 12.73
C ASN A 58 -13.67 -14.67 13.39
N ILE A 59 -14.42 -13.94 12.55
CA ILE A 59 -15.26 -12.85 13.00
C ILE A 59 -16.65 -13.40 13.32
N SER A 60 -17.03 -13.39 14.60
CA SER A 60 -18.45 -13.36 14.96
C SER A 60 -18.92 -11.90 14.96
N TYR A 61 -20.15 -11.66 14.50
CA TYR A 61 -20.73 -10.32 14.52
C TYR A 61 -22.13 -10.35 15.11
N LYS A 62 -22.51 -9.25 15.76
CA LYS A 62 -23.86 -9.00 16.26
C LYS A 62 -24.21 -7.52 16.05
N SER A 63 -25.49 -7.21 15.90
CA SER A 63 -25.96 -5.85 15.64
C SER A 63 -27.22 -5.54 16.45
N THR A 64 -27.42 -4.27 16.77
CA THR A 64 -28.70 -3.77 17.28
C THR A 64 -29.72 -3.50 16.17
N CYS A 65 -29.34 -3.63 14.89
CA CYS A 65 -30.25 -3.49 13.75
C CYS A 65 -31.16 -4.73 13.59
N PRO A 66 -32.49 -4.58 13.65
CA PRO A 66 -33.41 -5.71 13.46
C PRO A 66 -33.50 -6.21 12.00
N TYR A 67 -32.97 -5.44 11.03
CA TYR A 67 -33.00 -5.74 9.59
C TYR A 67 -31.59 -5.91 8.99
N ASP A 68 -30.61 -6.35 9.80
CA ASP A 68 -29.17 -6.31 9.49
C ASP A 68 -28.77 -7.10 8.23
N GLN A 69 -29.65 -7.97 7.71
CA GLN A 69 -29.42 -8.77 6.50
C GLN A 69 -29.22 -7.91 5.22
N ASN A 70 -29.68 -6.66 5.21
CA ASN A 70 -29.69 -5.81 4.00
C ASN A 70 -28.76 -4.57 4.05
N PHE A 71 -28.13 -4.27 5.20
CA PHE A 71 -27.27 -3.08 5.34
C PHE A 71 -25.81 -3.43 5.04
N GLY A 72 -25.55 -3.60 3.73
CA GLY A 72 -24.28 -4.06 3.21
C GLY A 72 -23.35 -3.00 2.63
N SER A 73 -23.87 -1.83 2.23
CA SER A 73 -23.05 -0.87 1.47
C SER A 73 -22.29 0.09 2.38
N CYS A 74 -20.97 0.00 2.40
CA CYS A 74 -20.08 0.87 3.14
C CYS A 74 -19.61 2.04 2.26
N GLN A 75 -20.56 2.86 1.78
CA GLN A 75 -20.30 3.89 0.77
C GLN A 75 -19.38 5.03 1.22
N GLN A 76 -19.28 5.27 2.53
CA GLN A 76 -18.42 6.34 3.06
C GLN A 76 -16.96 5.94 3.15
N VAL A 77 -16.67 4.63 3.19
CA VAL A 77 -15.31 4.11 3.24
C VAL A 77 -14.65 4.34 1.89
N ARG A 78 -13.53 5.07 1.93
CA ARG A 78 -12.69 5.40 0.78
C ARG A 78 -11.31 4.77 0.88
N SER A 79 -10.86 4.46 2.09
CA SER A 79 -9.59 3.77 2.35
C SER A 79 -9.87 2.43 3.02
N LEU A 80 -9.40 1.35 2.42
CA LEU A 80 -9.55 -0.01 2.94
C LEU A 80 -8.18 -0.66 3.06
N ILE A 81 -7.88 -1.19 4.24
CA ILE A 81 -6.79 -2.15 4.44
C ILE A 81 -7.45 -3.52 4.54
N TYR A 82 -7.16 -4.42 3.60
CA TYR A 82 -7.67 -5.78 3.56
C TYR A 82 -6.55 -6.76 3.84
N LYS A 83 -6.70 -7.53 4.92
CA LYS A 83 -5.81 -8.62 5.27
C LYS A 83 -6.65 -9.87 5.47
N SER A 84 -6.43 -10.88 4.64
CA SER A 84 -6.99 -12.21 4.82
C SER A 84 -5.88 -13.15 5.26
N PHE A 85 -6.11 -13.85 6.36
CA PHE A 85 -5.19 -14.82 6.93
C PHE A 85 -5.75 -16.24 6.92
N LEU A 86 -6.93 -16.44 6.31
CA LEU A 86 -7.71 -17.65 6.48
C LEU A 86 -7.78 -18.48 5.20
N THR A 87 -7.63 -19.79 5.37
CA THR A 87 -7.99 -20.83 4.40
C THR A 87 -9.41 -21.37 4.61
N MET A 88 -10.15 -20.82 5.58
CA MET A 88 -11.49 -21.30 5.94
C MET A 88 -12.58 -20.43 5.31
N ASP A 89 -13.60 -21.10 4.79
CA ASP A 89 -14.83 -20.52 4.24
C ASP A 89 -15.65 -19.82 5.34
N LEU A 90 -15.19 -18.66 5.80
CA LEU A 90 -16.03 -17.78 6.60
C LEU A 90 -16.98 -17.04 5.68
N THR A 91 -18.28 -17.14 5.95
CA THR A 91 -19.27 -16.25 5.37
C THR A 91 -19.14 -14.89 6.05
N LEU A 92 -18.39 -13.97 5.43
CA LEU A 92 -18.49 -12.57 5.83
C LEU A 92 -19.96 -12.12 5.73
N PRO A 93 -20.45 -11.28 6.65
CA PRO A 93 -21.71 -10.58 6.45
C PRO A 93 -21.71 -9.88 5.09
N HIS A 94 -22.88 -9.61 4.51
CA HIS A 94 -23.08 -9.01 3.18
C HIS A 94 -22.54 -7.56 3.05
N ILE A 95 -21.30 -7.31 3.47
CA ILE A 95 -20.60 -6.04 3.43
C ILE A 95 -19.92 -5.92 2.07
N TYR A 96 -20.12 -4.78 1.42
CA TYR A 96 -19.40 -4.42 0.21
C TYR A 96 -19.03 -2.94 0.20
N PHE A 97 -17.87 -2.64 -0.39
CA PHE A 97 -17.33 -1.29 -0.50
C PHE A 97 -17.35 -0.83 -1.95
N SER A 98 -18.19 0.16 -2.25
CA SER A 98 -18.39 0.63 -3.64
C SER A 98 -17.56 1.86 -4.02
N ASN A 99 -16.99 2.59 -3.04
CA ASN A 99 -16.32 3.88 -3.27
C ASN A 99 -14.84 3.88 -2.80
N ILE A 100 -14.17 2.73 -2.87
CA ILE A 100 -12.77 2.62 -2.46
C ILE A 100 -11.88 3.40 -3.43
N ARG A 101 -11.11 4.34 -2.88
CA ARG A 101 -10.09 5.15 -3.58
C ARG A 101 -8.67 4.73 -3.22
N HIS A 102 -8.49 4.23 -2.00
CA HIS A 102 -7.23 3.74 -1.47
C HIS A 102 -7.41 2.32 -0.97
N LEU A 103 -6.61 1.39 -1.49
CA LEU A 103 -6.63 -0.01 -1.08
C LEU A 103 -5.22 -0.42 -0.63
N SER A 104 -5.11 -1.04 0.53
CA SER A 104 -3.93 -1.78 0.97
C SER A 104 -4.30 -3.24 1.09
N VAL A 105 -3.55 -4.14 0.44
CA VAL A 105 -3.89 -5.56 0.40
C VAL A 105 -2.65 -6.45 0.45
N HIS A 106 -2.78 -7.58 1.13
CA HIS A 106 -1.80 -8.65 1.09
C HIS A 106 -2.17 -9.65 -0.01
N LEU A 107 -1.20 -10.03 -0.85
CA LEU A 107 -1.39 -10.98 -1.94
C LEU A 107 -0.93 -12.39 -1.53
N PRO A 108 -1.54 -13.45 -2.10
CA PRO A 108 -2.67 -13.42 -3.04
C PRO A 108 -4.00 -12.99 -2.37
N VAL A 109 -4.90 -12.39 -3.15
CA VAL A 109 -6.29 -12.13 -2.71
C VAL A 109 -7.15 -13.38 -2.89
N ASP A 110 -8.03 -13.64 -1.93
CA ASP A 110 -8.99 -14.75 -1.95
C ASP A 110 -10.28 -14.41 -2.71
N ASN A 111 -11.16 -15.40 -2.89
CA ASN A 111 -12.47 -15.17 -3.52
C ASN A 111 -13.37 -14.25 -2.69
N GLN A 112 -13.16 -14.22 -1.37
CA GLN A 112 -13.89 -13.38 -0.45
C GLN A 112 -13.60 -11.89 -0.68
N PHE A 113 -12.36 -11.54 -1.03
CA PHE A 113 -12.00 -10.18 -1.39
C PHE A 113 -12.93 -9.62 -2.47
N TRP A 114 -13.24 -10.43 -3.49
CA TRP A 114 -14.09 -10.01 -4.61
C TRP A 114 -15.57 -9.91 -4.25
N THR A 115 -16.03 -10.54 -3.17
CA THR A 115 -17.41 -10.35 -2.68
C THR A 115 -17.56 -9.02 -1.95
N VAL A 116 -16.48 -8.58 -1.30
CA VAL A 116 -16.39 -7.36 -0.49
C VAL A 116 -16.03 -6.14 -1.34
N VAL A 117 -15.09 -6.27 -2.27
CA VAL A 117 -14.62 -5.20 -3.16
C VAL A 117 -14.95 -5.57 -4.61
N LYS A 118 -16.22 -5.36 -4.98
CA LYS A 118 -16.75 -5.77 -6.28
C LYS A 118 -16.24 -4.93 -7.45
N ASN A 119 -15.93 -3.66 -7.21
CA ASN A 119 -15.50 -2.71 -8.22
C ASN A 119 -14.30 -1.89 -7.75
N LEU A 120 -13.32 -1.68 -8.64
CA LEU A 120 -12.11 -0.89 -8.44
C LEU A 120 -12.03 0.33 -9.37
N ASP A 121 -13.13 0.71 -10.05
CA ASP A 121 -13.18 1.87 -10.95
C ASP A 121 -12.88 3.21 -10.27
N GLN A 122 -13.03 3.31 -8.95
CA GLN A 122 -12.66 4.53 -8.21
C GLN A 122 -11.26 4.45 -7.58
N LEU A 123 -10.56 3.33 -7.75
CA LEU A 123 -9.29 3.11 -7.10
C LEU A 123 -8.21 3.99 -7.73
N THR A 124 -7.65 4.90 -6.92
CA THR A 124 -6.58 5.81 -7.32
C THR A 124 -5.23 5.45 -6.72
N SER A 125 -5.23 4.71 -5.61
CA SER A 125 -4.03 4.31 -4.88
C SER A 125 -4.12 2.86 -4.42
N LEU A 126 -3.08 2.08 -4.68
CA LEU A 126 -2.96 0.69 -4.29
C LEU A 126 -1.64 0.50 -3.55
N SER A 127 -1.69 -0.11 -2.37
CA SER A 127 -0.54 -0.61 -1.62
C SER A 127 -0.62 -2.12 -1.59
N VAL A 128 0.44 -2.80 -1.99
CA VAL A 128 0.50 -4.26 -1.97
C VAL A 128 1.68 -4.78 -1.16
N SER A 129 1.45 -5.87 -0.46
CA SER A 129 2.50 -6.72 0.10
C SER A 129 2.27 -8.16 -0.34
N SER A 130 3.34 -8.95 -0.41
CA SER A 130 3.28 -10.39 -0.62
C SER A 130 4.46 -11.07 0.07
N ILE A 131 4.24 -12.32 0.44
CA ILE A 131 5.30 -13.31 0.74
C ILE A 131 5.26 -14.51 -0.22
N ASP A 132 4.30 -14.54 -1.14
CA ASP A 132 4.07 -15.61 -2.13
C ASP A 132 4.71 -15.24 -3.48
N ASP A 133 5.47 -16.18 -4.06
CA ASP A 133 6.11 -16.06 -5.37
C ASP A 133 5.11 -15.94 -6.52
N ASN A 134 3.85 -16.38 -6.33
CA ASN A 134 2.79 -16.28 -7.33
C ASN A 134 2.02 -14.96 -7.31
N ALA A 135 2.41 -14.00 -6.46
CA ALA A 135 1.68 -12.75 -6.29
C ALA A 135 1.63 -11.86 -7.53
N ASP A 136 2.53 -12.07 -8.48
CA ASP A 136 2.59 -11.35 -9.76
C ASP A 136 1.26 -11.44 -10.51
N HIS A 137 0.69 -12.65 -10.58
CA HIS A 137 -0.57 -12.87 -11.27
C HIS A 137 -1.73 -12.13 -10.59
N HIS A 138 -1.79 -12.18 -9.26
CA HIS A 138 -2.82 -11.47 -8.48
C HIS A 138 -2.68 -9.96 -8.57
N LEU A 139 -1.44 -9.45 -8.58
CA LEU A 139 -1.19 -8.03 -8.80
C LEU A 139 -1.68 -7.60 -10.19
N GLN A 140 -1.38 -8.37 -11.23
CA GLN A 140 -1.85 -8.05 -12.59
C GLN A 140 -3.39 -8.05 -12.67
N ILE A 141 -4.09 -8.99 -12.02
CA ILE A 141 -5.56 -8.99 -11.93
C ILE A 141 -6.08 -7.69 -11.29
N LEU A 142 -5.46 -7.24 -10.18
CA LEU A 142 -5.85 -5.98 -9.52
C LEU A 142 -5.60 -4.78 -10.44
N LEU A 143 -4.46 -4.73 -11.11
CA LEU A 143 -4.09 -3.67 -12.04
C LEU A 143 -5.03 -3.60 -13.25
N ASP A 144 -5.47 -4.75 -13.76
CA ASP A 144 -6.40 -4.83 -14.89
C ASP A 144 -7.80 -4.34 -14.53
N LYS A 145 -8.24 -4.53 -13.28
CA LYS A 145 -9.52 -4.05 -12.78
C LYS A 145 -9.49 -2.58 -12.32
N ALA A 146 -8.32 -2.03 -11.99
CA ALA A 146 -8.17 -0.69 -11.46
C ALA A 146 -7.75 0.32 -12.55
N HIS A 147 -8.66 0.62 -13.48
CA HIS A 147 -8.38 1.42 -14.68
C HIS A 147 -7.89 2.85 -14.41
N TYR A 148 -8.24 3.42 -13.25
CA TYR A 148 -7.88 4.78 -12.85
C TYR A 148 -6.76 4.82 -11.80
N LEU A 149 -6.06 3.70 -11.59
CA LEU A 149 -5.01 3.59 -10.59
C LEU A 149 -3.83 4.51 -10.94
N TYR A 150 -3.60 5.53 -10.12
CA TYR A 150 -2.53 6.50 -10.33
C TYR A 150 -1.26 6.16 -9.53
N SER A 151 -1.42 5.64 -8.31
CA SER A 151 -0.33 5.38 -7.38
C SER A 151 -0.29 3.90 -6.99
N LEU A 152 0.90 3.29 -7.11
CA LEU A 152 1.17 1.93 -6.66
C LEU A 152 2.36 1.94 -5.69
N GLU A 153 2.14 1.39 -4.49
CA GLU A 153 3.16 1.18 -3.47
C GLU A 153 3.35 -0.33 -3.24
N ILE A 154 4.60 -0.76 -3.17
CA ILE A 154 4.98 -2.15 -2.86
C ILE A 154 5.77 -2.14 -1.57
N THR A 155 5.14 -2.64 -0.51
CA THR A 155 5.69 -2.57 0.85
C THR A 155 6.47 -3.82 1.23
N SER A 156 6.19 -4.98 0.64
CA SER A 156 6.94 -6.22 0.89
C SER A 156 6.75 -7.17 -0.28
N TRP A 157 7.81 -7.83 -0.74
CA TRP A 157 7.74 -8.77 -1.86
C TRP A 157 8.84 -9.84 -1.72
N PRO A 158 8.54 -11.12 -2.01
CA PRO A 158 9.47 -12.22 -1.72
C PRO A 158 10.74 -12.20 -2.57
N SER A 159 10.68 -11.81 -3.85
CA SER A 159 11.88 -11.69 -4.71
C SER A 159 11.59 -10.94 -6.03
N SER A 160 12.62 -10.50 -6.77
CA SER A 160 12.55 -9.73 -8.05
C SER A 160 11.84 -8.34 -8.09
N LEU A 161 12.44 -7.27 -8.66
CA LEU A 161 11.64 -6.21 -9.35
C LEU A 161 11.02 -6.75 -10.66
N ILE A 162 11.34 -8.01 -11.02
CA ILE A 162 10.86 -8.76 -12.18
C ILE A 162 9.33 -8.67 -12.37
N PRO A 163 8.48 -8.77 -11.33
CA PRO A 163 7.03 -8.63 -11.47
C PRO A 163 6.61 -7.32 -12.12
N LEU A 164 7.32 -6.23 -11.81
CA LEU A 164 7.01 -4.90 -12.34
C LEU A 164 7.54 -4.68 -13.75
N VAL A 165 8.38 -5.58 -14.26
CA VAL A 165 8.85 -5.54 -15.64
C VAL A 165 7.76 -6.06 -16.58
N SER A 166 6.98 -7.06 -16.15
CA SER A 166 5.88 -7.65 -16.93
C SER A 166 4.55 -6.92 -16.78
N ASN A 167 4.32 -6.21 -15.67
CA ASN A 167 3.04 -5.56 -15.40
C ASN A 167 2.71 -4.40 -16.37
N THR A 168 1.43 -4.29 -16.76
CA THR A 168 1.02 -3.48 -17.92
C THR A 168 0.08 -2.30 -17.64
N SER A 169 -0.21 -1.98 -16.37
CA SER A 169 -1.15 -0.89 -16.04
C SER A 169 -0.76 0.39 -16.76
N ARG A 170 -1.72 1.04 -17.45
CA ARG A 170 -1.48 2.24 -18.25
C ARG A 170 -1.65 3.55 -17.47
N SER A 171 -2.27 3.48 -16.30
CA SER A 171 -2.68 4.64 -15.50
C SER A 171 -1.69 4.99 -14.40
N VAL A 172 -0.86 4.03 -13.96
CA VAL A 172 0.08 4.24 -12.86
C VAL A 172 1.16 5.23 -13.28
N ARG A 173 1.29 6.33 -12.51
CA ARG A 173 2.32 7.37 -12.70
C ARG A 173 3.18 7.57 -11.47
N ARG A 174 2.75 7.07 -10.31
CA ARG A 174 3.51 7.12 -9.06
C ARG A 174 3.83 5.70 -8.59
N LEU A 175 5.10 5.44 -8.37
CA LEU A 175 5.62 4.16 -7.89
C LEU A 175 6.44 4.35 -6.60
N ASP A 176 6.11 3.59 -5.58
CA ASP A 176 6.89 3.54 -4.34
C ASP A 176 7.37 2.11 -4.07
N LEU A 177 8.70 1.94 -4.17
CA LEU A 177 9.42 0.68 -4.18
C LEU A 177 10.49 0.63 -3.08
N ARG A 178 10.40 1.49 -2.05
CA ARG A 178 11.42 1.63 -1.01
C ARG A 178 11.83 0.32 -0.34
N GLN A 179 10.87 -0.55 -0.10
CA GLN A 179 11.08 -1.74 0.73
C GLN A 179 11.63 -2.93 -0.06
N LEU A 180 11.58 -2.87 -1.40
CA LEU A 180 12.09 -3.95 -2.25
C LEU A 180 13.61 -4.13 -2.12
N THR A 181 14.36 -3.06 -1.82
CA THR A 181 15.82 -3.10 -1.76
C THR A 181 16.35 -3.86 -0.54
N ILE A 182 15.56 -3.99 0.53
CA ILE A 182 15.98 -4.73 1.75
C ILE A 182 16.09 -6.24 1.46
N CYS A 183 15.20 -6.79 0.62
CA CYS A 183 15.19 -8.21 0.29
C CYS A 183 16.35 -8.64 -0.66
N TYR A 184 16.89 -7.73 -1.48
CA TYR A 184 17.98 -8.07 -2.44
C TYR A 184 19.39 -8.07 -1.89
N GLN A 185 19.62 -7.46 -0.72
CA GLN A 185 20.97 -7.34 -0.18
C GLN A 185 21.59 -8.70 0.13
N GLN A 186 20.78 -9.76 0.29
CA GLN A 186 21.26 -11.06 0.74
C GLN A 186 21.68 -12.03 -0.39
N HIS A 187 21.23 -11.88 -1.66
CA HIS A 187 21.25 -13.03 -2.60
C HIS A 187 21.74 -12.82 -4.06
N SER A 188 22.36 -11.70 -4.47
CA SER A 188 22.85 -11.59 -5.87
C SER A 188 24.14 -10.81 -6.10
N ASN A 189 24.96 -11.27 -7.05
CA ASN A 189 26.13 -10.56 -7.58
C ASN A 189 25.75 -9.21 -8.21
N SER A 190 26.62 -8.19 -8.06
CA SER A 190 26.40 -6.80 -8.49
C SER A 190 26.03 -6.63 -9.96
N SER A 191 26.58 -7.46 -10.86
CA SER A 191 26.34 -7.42 -12.30
C SER A 191 24.88 -7.69 -12.70
N SER A 192 24.16 -8.51 -11.91
CA SER A 192 22.74 -8.82 -12.16
C SER A 192 21.82 -7.65 -11.78
N ARG A 193 22.24 -6.80 -10.84
CA ARG A 193 21.40 -5.74 -10.26
C ARG A 193 21.24 -4.53 -11.17
N THR A 194 22.32 -4.04 -11.80
CA THR A 194 22.20 -2.95 -12.78
C THR A 194 21.32 -3.34 -13.97
N GLN A 195 21.26 -4.64 -14.32
CA GLN A 195 20.33 -5.12 -15.35
C GLN A 195 18.87 -4.98 -14.91
N ILE A 196 18.57 -5.10 -13.63
CA ILE A 196 17.20 -4.97 -13.11
C ILE A 196 16.72 -3.52 -13.22
N TYR A 197 17.50 -2.53 -12.76
CA TYR A 197 17.13 -1.11 -12.93
C TYR A 197 16.97 -0.73 -14.40
N ARG A 198 17.81 -1.29 -15.28
CA ARG A 198 17.68 -1.11 -16.73
C ARG A 198 16.39 -1.74 -17.26
N LYS A 199 16.10 -3.00 -16.90
CA LYS A 199 14.88 -3.71 -17.32
C LYS A 199 13.63 -2.99 -16.83
N PHE A 200 13.62 -2.57 -15.57
CA PHE A 200 12.53 -1.80 -14.97
C PHE A 200 12.36 -0.43 -15.63
N GLY A 201 13.44 0.34 -15.80
CA GLY A 201 13.39 1.64 -16.46
C GLY A 201 12.87 1.57 -17.90
N CYS A 202 13.10 0.44 -18.59
CA CYS A 202 12.55 0.17 -19.92
C CYS A 202 11.15 -0.47 -19.91
N SER A 203 10.60 -0.84 -18.75
CA SER A 203 9.28 -1.45 -18.68
C SER A 203 8.18 -0.44 -18.93
N ARG A 204 6.96 -0.92 -19.18
CA ARG A 204 5.81 -0.03 -19.37
C ARG A 204 5.54 0.83 -18.14
N LEU A 205 5.60 0.23 -16.95
CA LEU A 205 5.48 0.96 -15.68
C LEU A 205 6.62 1.97 -15.50
N GLY A 206 7.86 1.58 -15.82
CA GLY A 206 9.02 2.47 -15.69
C GLY A 206 8.93 3.69 -16.62
N THR A 207 8.66 3.45 -17.90
CA THR A 207 8.65 4.51 -18.93
C THR A 207 7.56 5.55 -18.74
N GLN A 208 6.42 5.19 -18.17
CA GLN A 208 5.32 6.13 -17.92
C GLN A 208 5.35 6.75 -16.51
N CYS A 209 6.21 6.26 -15.62
CA CYS A 209 6.28 6.75 -14.24
C CYS A 209 6.81 8.19 -14.19
N GLU A 210 6.08 9.05 -13.49
CA GLU A 210 6.42 10.46 -13.26
C GLU A 210 7.06 10.67 -11.89
N VAL A 211 6.66 9.88 -10.89
CA VAL A 211 7.16 9.96 -9.52
C VAL A 211 7.61 8.58 -9.07
N LEU A 212 8.93 8.40 -8.94
CA LEU A 212 9.52 7.16 -8.44
C LEU A 212 10.13 7.39 -7.07
N ARG A 213 9.83 6.47 -6.14
CA ARG A 213 10.57 6.32 -4.90
C ARG A 213 11.17 4.93 -4.85
N ILE A 214 12.49 4.82 -4.78
CA ILE A 214 13.22 3.55 -4.85
C ILE A 214 14.52 3.65 -4.06
N ALA A 215 15.06 2.55 -3.56
CA ALA A 215 16.41 2.55 -3.01
C ALA A 215 17.39 1.98 -4.06
N THR A 216 18.50 2.68 -4.27
CA THR A 216 19.56 2.35 -5.23
C THR A 216 20.86 2.00 -4.51
N GLU A 217 21.73 1.23 -5.15
CA GLU A 217 23.03 0.87 -4.56
C GLU A 217 24.12 1.87 -4.96
N SER A 218 24.09 2.31 -6.21
CA SER A 218 25.13 3.14 -6.80
C SER A 218 24.58 4.34 -7.57
N GLU A 219 25.43 5.35 -7.75
CA GLU A 219 25.18 6.47 -8.66
C GLU A 219 24.83 5.99 -10.08
N LYS A 220 25.47 4.92 -10.55
CA LYS A 220 25.20 4.32 -11.87
C LYS A 220 23.76 3.82 -11.99
N ASP A 221 23.17 3.32 -10.93
CA ASP A 221 21.78 2.87 -10.95
C ASP A 221 20.81 4.05 -11.07
N ILE A 222 21.08 5.15 -10.35
CA ILE A 222 20.34 6.41 -10.47
C ILE A 222 20.40 6.91 -11.91
N LEU A 223 21.61 7.02 -12.49
CA LEU A 223 21.79 7.46 -13.88
C LEU A 223 21.10 6.50 -14.87
N THR A 224 21.15 5.20 -14.62
CA THR A 224 20.47 4.20 -15.45
C THR A 224 18.96 4.41 -15.45
N LEU A 225 18.34 4.64 -14.29
CA LEU A 225 16.91 4.90 -14.18
C LEU A 225 16.53 6.20 -14.90
N VAL A 226 17.21 7.30 -14.58
CA VAL A 226 16.92 8.62 -15.17
C VAL A 226 17.04 8.59 -16.69
N ASN A 227 18.05 7.91 -17.24
CA ASN A 227 18.24 7.82 -18.68
C ASN A 227 17.21 6.92 -19.40
N LYS A 228 16.47 6.08 -18.68
CA LYS A 228 15.49 5.16 -19.27
C LYS A 228 14.04 5.59 -19.03
N MET A 229 13.77 6.25 -17.91
CA MET A 229 12.42 6.69 -17.52
C MET A 229 12.14 8.09 -18.08
N ILE A 230 11.80 8.16 -19.37
CA ILE A 230 11.64 9.42 -20.11
C ILE A 230 10.60 10.40 -19.53
N ASN A 231 9.62 9.91 -18.78
CA ASN A 231 8.58 10.73 -18.17
C ASN A 231 8.84 11.06 -16.70
N ILE A 232 9.99 10.66 -16.14
CA ILE A 232 10.30 10.90 -14.73
C ILE A 232 10.39 12.40 -14.46
N ARG A 233 9.65 12.87 -13.46
CA ARG A 233 9.67 14.26 -12.98
C ARG A 233 10.30 14.36 -11.61
N ILE A 234 10.05 13.37 -10.76
CA ILE A 234 10.58 13.33 -9.40
C ILE A 234 11.12 11.93 -9.09
N LEU A 235 12.39 11.87 -8.68
CA LEU A 235 13.02 10.66 -8.15
C LEU A 235 13.41 10.88 -6.69
N TYR A 236 12.83 10.09 -5.80
CA TYR A 236 13.25 9.97 -4.42
C TYR A 236 14.08 8.70 -4.28
N THR A 237 15.36 8.83 -3.90
CA THR A 237 16.24 7.68 -3.81
C THR A 237 17.18 7.73 -2.62
N THR A 238 17.42 6.57 -2.01
CA THR A 238 18.62 6.36 -1.19
C THR A 238 19.70 5.74 -2.06
N CYS A 239 20.97 6.02 -1.75
CA CYS A 239 22.08 5.42 -2.45
C CYS A 239 23.02 4.78 -1.45
N THR A 240 23.19 3.46 -1.46
CA THR A 240 24.05 2.76 -0.49
C THR A 240 25.52 3.20 -0.58
N SER A 241 25.99 3.55 -1.79
CA SER A 241 27.35 4.09 -1.99
C SER A 241 27.52 5.54 -1.46
N ASP A 242 26.45 6.20 -1.03
CA ASP A 242 26.51 7.51 -0.41
C ASP A 242 27.06 7.40 1.02
N LYS A 243 28.28 7.90 1.22
CA LYS A 243 28.97 7.91 2.52
C LYS A 243 28.44 8.96 3.50
N TRP A 244 27.33 9.63 3.18
CA TRP A 244 26.81 10.72 4.01
C TRP A 244 26.32 10.22 5.37
N LYS A 245 26.99 10.66 6.43
CA LYS A 245 26.58 10.44 7.82
C LYS A 245 25.94 11.72 8.36
N TYR A 246 24.73 11.58 8.91
CA TYR A 246 23.96 12.69 9.50
C TYR A 246 24.70 13.34 10.68
N ALA A 247 25.37 12.53 11.50
CA ALA A 247 26.06 12.97 12.72
C ALA A 247 27.26 13.90 12.46
N ASP A 248 27.90 13.82 11.30
CA ASP A 248 29.15 14.54 11.01
C ASP A 248 28.95 15.90 10.31
N ASN A 249 27.72 16.23 9.89
CA ASN A 249 27.47 17.34 8.96
C ASN A 249 26.50 18.43 9.44
N VAL A 250 26.17 18.46 10.73
CA VAL A 250 25.35 19.57 11.29
C VAL A 250 26.09 20.92 11.22
N SER A 251 27.41 20.91 11.02
CA SER A 251 28.27 22.10 11.00
C SER A 251 29.03 22.36 9.69
N SER A 252 28.93 21.49 8.67
CA SER A 252 29.67 21.69 7.42
C SER A 252 28.73 21.79 6.21
N SER A 253 28.82 22.92 5.49
CA SER A 253 28.11 23.22 4.24
C SER A 253 28.58 22.37 3.05
N ARG A 254 29.22 21.23 3.30
CA ARG A 254 29.75 20.37 2.24
C ARG A 254 28.59 19.72 1.50
N THR A 255 28.29 20.26 0.32
CA THR A 255 27.50 19.59 -0.69
C THR A 255 28.10 18.20 -0.88
N SER A 256 27.27 17.18 -0.69
CA SER A 256 27.76 15.80 -0.71
C SER A 256 28.39 15.45 -2.06
N GLU A 257 29.51 14.73 -2.04
CA GLU A 257 30.25 14.30 -3.23
C GLU A 257 29.34 13.66 -4.29
N ILE A 258 28.38 12.84 -3.88
CA ILE A 258 27.41 12.22 -4.81
C ILE A 258 26.51 13.24 -5.50
N ILE A 259 26.14 14.33 -4.82
CA ILE A 259 25.31 15.39 -5.40
C ILE A 259 26.09 16.11 -6.50
N GLU A 260 27.36 16.42 -6.26
CA GLU A 260 28.20 17.08 -7.26
C GLU A 260 28.47 16.19 -8.48
N ARG A 261 28.74 14.89 -8.26
CA ARG A 261 28.88 13.92 -9.37
C ARG A 261 27.59 13.71 -10.16
N LEU A 262 26.44 13.68 -9.49
CA LEU A 262 25.15 13.63 -10.17
C LEU A 262 24.87 14.92 -10.94
N LYS A 263 25.18 16.10 -10.39
CA LYS A 263 25.04 17.38 -11.11
C LYS A 263 25.93 17.47 -12.35
N SER A 264 27.14 16.89 -12.33
CA SER A 264 28.01 16.85 -13.51
C SER A 264 27.52 15.88 -14.58
N SER A 265 26.71 14.88 -14.19
CA SER A 265 26.26 13.80 -15.07
C SER A 265 24.82 13.96 -15.57
N LEU A 266 24.03 14.84 -14.94
CA LEU A 266 22.63 15.08 -15.25
C LEU A 266 22.43 16.45 -15.94
N PRO A 267 21.29 16.66 -16.64
CA PRO A 267 20.98 17.95 -17.23
C PRO A 267 21.05 19.09 -16.22
N SER A 268 21.54 20.27 -16.63
CA SER A 268 21.66 21.45 -15.77
C SER A 268 20.32 21.96 -15.22
N THR A 269 19.21 21.55 -15.81
CA THR A 269 17.84 21.81 -15.34
C THR A 269 17.44 20.95 -14.13
N THR A 270 18.24 19.92 -13.80
CA THR A 270 17.96 19.00 -12.70
C THR A 270 18.27 19.66 -11.37
N THR A 271 17.28 19.70 -10.48
CA THR A 271 17.50 20.12 -9.09
C THR A 271 17.74 18.88 -8.24
N ILE A 272 18.77 18.90 -7.39
CA ILE A 272 19.09 17.79 -6.48
C ILE A 272 19.18 18.34 -5.06
N LYS A 273 18.41 17.77 -4.13
CA LYS A 273 18.45 18.14 -2.71
C LYS A 273 18.43 16.89 -1.82
N ARG A 274 18.94 17.02 -0.60
CA ARG A 274 18.67 16.05 0.46
C ARG A 274 17.31 16.35 1.07
N VAL A 275 16.57 15.30 1.40
CA VAL A 275 15.27 15.45 2.07
C VAL A 275 15.49 15.51 3.58
N SER A 276 15.18 16.64 4.19
CA SER A 276 15.23 16.80 5.65
C SER A 276 14.30 15.80 6.33
N GLY A 277 14.79 15.13 7.38
CA GLY A 277 14.01 14.15 8.15
C GLY A 277 13.97 12.74 7.55
N LEU A 278 14.52 12.50 6.36
CA LEU A 278 14.66 11.17 5.77
C LEU A 278 16.15 10.84 5.57
N TYR A 279 16.71 10.05 6.50
CA TYR A 279 18.13 9.67 6.50
C TYR A 279 18.58 9.15 5.13
N GLY A 280 19.53 9.85 4.51
CA GLY A 280 20.18 9.43 3.26
C GLY A 280 19.33 9.56 1.99
N PHE A 281 18.13 10.15 2.05
CA PHE A 281 17.32 10.35 0.83
C PHE A 281 17.77 11.58 0.04
N LEU A 282 18.01 11.33 -1.25
CA LEU A 282 18.12 12.33 -2.31
C LEU A 282 16.76 12.50 -2.98
N GLN A 283 16.44 13.74 -3.31
CA GLN A 283 15.32 14.10 -4.16
C GLN A 283 15.86 14.83 -5.39
N LEU A 284 15.54 14.27 -6.55
CA LEU A 284 15.90 14.82 -7.85
C LEU A 284 14.60 15.28 -8.54
N TRP A 285 14.60 16.52 -9.04
CA TRP A 285 13.52 17.06 -9.86
C TRP A 285 14.01 17.32 -11.27
N PHE A 286 13.26 16.84 -12.25
CA PHE A 286 13.51 17.00 -13.67
C PHE A 286 12.44 17.93 -14.26
N ARG A 287 12.88 18.89 -15.09
CA ARG A 287 12.01 19.85 -15.80
C ARG A 287 11.90 19.48 -17.26
#